data_AF-G2Q8J5-F1
#
_entry.id   AF-G2Q8J5-F1
#
_cell.length_a   1.000
_cell.length_b   1.000
_cell.length_c   1.000
_cell.angle_alpha   90.00
_cell.angle_beta   90.00
_cell.angle_gamma   90.00
#
_symmetry.space_group_name_H-M   'P 1'
#
loop_
_entity.id
_entity.type
_entity.pdbx_description
1 polymer ?
#
loop_
_entity_poly.entity_id
_entity_poly.type
_entity_poly.pdbx_seq_one_letter_code
_entity_poly.pdbx_strand_id
1 'polypeptide(L)'
;PVTEFALLHLTTPSPHLPDSIRASLAAATRLQDAWHAKAFPALPSSAVDRAALWFPQVEDPSWLMTTAKWDSVAAHWDWIRSEEN
;
A
#
# COMPACT_ATOMS: atom_id res chain seq x y z
N PRO A 1 -4.74 9.75 -13.75
CA PRO A 1 -4.66 9.23 -12.38
C PRO A 1 -5.72 8.15 -12.13
N VAL A 2 -5.33 7.10 -11.40
CA VAL A 2 -6.19 5.99 -10.98
C VAL A 2 -5.94 5.70 -9.50
N THR A 3 -6.90 5.02 -8.85
CA THR A 3 -6.78 4.60 -7.46
C THR A 3 -6.79 3.08 -7.42
N GLU A 4 -5.74 2.50 -6.83
CA GLU A 4 -5.67 1.10 -6.45
C GLU A 4 -6.58 0.83 -5.25
N PHE A 5 -7.26 -0.31 -5.30
CA PHE A 5 -7.89 -0.94 -4.15
C PHE A 5 -7.43 -2.40 -4.14
N ALA A 6 -6.72 -2.79 -3.08
CA ALA A 6 -6.29 -4.17 -2.89
C ALA A 6 -6.75 -4.67 -1.51
N LEU A 7 -7.21 -5.92 -1.47
CA LEU A 7 -7.73 -6.58 -0.28
C LEU A 7 -6.76 -7.68 0.15
N LEU A 8 -6.41 -7.70 1.43
CA LEU A 8 -5.63 -8.76 2.06
C LEU A 8 -6.49 -9.45 3.11
N HIS A 9 -6.58 -10.78 3.02
CA HIS A 9 -7.20 -11.62 4.05
C HIS A 9 -6.12 -12.20 4.96
N LEU A 10 -6.21 -11.87 6.25
CA LEU A 10 -5.37 -12.41 7.30
C LEU A 10 -5.96 -13.74 7.77
N THR A 11 -5.30 -14.84 7.42
CA THR A 11 -5.76 -16.19 7.75
C THR A 11 -5.70 -16.53 9.24
N THR A 12 -4.95 -15.74 10.02
CA THR A 12 -4.86 -15.92 11.46
C THR A 12 -5.88 -15.02 12.14
N PRO A 13 -6.88 -15.58 12.85
CA PRO A 13 -7.90 -14.79 13.51
C PRO A 13 -7.27 -13.87 14.55
N SER A 14 -7.58 -12.58 14.47
CA SER A 14 -7.21 -11.62 15.49
C SER A 14 -8.27 -10.52 15.56
N PRO A 15 -8.74 -10.14 16.76
CA PRO A 15 -9.70 -9.04 16.91
C PRO A 15 -9.08 -7.68 16.52
N HIS A 16 -7.75 -7.61 16.44
CA HIS A 16 -6.98 -6.42 16.08
C HIS A 16 -5.86 -6.77 15.11
N LEU A 17 -5.49 -5.82 14.24
CA LEU A 17 -4.32 -5.97 13.39
C LEU A 17 -3.05 -6.14 14.25
N PRO A 18 -2.33 -7.28 14.17
CA PRO A 18 -1.13 -7.50 14.97
C PRO A 18 -0.05 -6.45 14.70
N ASP A 19 0.69 -6.06 15.74
CA ASP A 19 1.73 -5.02 15.63
C ASP A 19 2.85 -5.40 14.65
N SER A 20 3.19 -6.68 14.55
CA SER A 20 4.14 -7.18 13.56
C SER A 20 3.68 -6.91 12.14
N ILE A 21 2.40 -7.15 11.84
CA ILE A 21 1.82 -6.85 10.53
C ILE A 21 1.79 -5.35 10.29
N ARG A 22 1.36 -4.55 11.28
CA ARG A 22 1.38 -3.09 11.19
C ARG A 22 2.78 -2.54 10.87
N ALA A 23 3.81 -3.09 11.52
CA ALA A 23 5.20 -2.72 11.28
C ALA A 23 5.66 -3.13 9.87
N SER A 24 5.31 -4.33 9.40
CA SER A 24 5.59 -4.78 8.03
C SER A 24 4.92 -3.90 6.98
N LEU A 25 3.64 -3.55 7.16
CA LEU A 25 2.92 -2.65 6.25
C LEU A 25 3.56 -1.27 6.21
N ALA A 26 3.93 -0.71 7.36
CA ALA A 26 4.63 0.58 7.42
C ALA A 26 6.02 0.53 6.75
N ALA A 27 6.74 -0.58 6.86
CA ALA A 27 8.00 -0.78 6.16
C ALA A 27 7.80 -0.88 4.64
N ALA A 28 6.81 -1.66 4.19
CA ALA A 28 6.46 -1.79 2.77
C ALA A 28 6.04 -0.45 2.15
N THR A 29 5.22 0.35 2.84
CA THR A 29 4.85 1.69 2.38
C THR A 29 6.08 2.58 2.19
N ARG A 30 7.06 2.53 3.11
CA ARG A 30 8.32 3.30 2.97
C ARG A 30 9.16 2.84 1.78
N LEU A 31 9.19 1.54 1.50
CA LEU A 31 9.88 1.00 0.31
C LEU A 31 9.20 1.50 -0.97
N GLN A 32 7.87 1.46 -1.03
CA GLN A 32 7.11 1.97 -2.16
C GLN A 32 7.32 3.47 -2.38
N ASP A 33 7.32 4.27 -1.31
CA ASP A 33 7.58 5.72 -1.40
C ASP A 33 8.99 6.01 -1.94
N ALA A 34 10.00 5.29 -1.44
CA ALA A 34 11.38 5.44 -1.90
C ALA A 34 11.55 5.04 -3.37
N TRP A 35 10.94 3.92 -3.78
CA TRP A 35 10.91 3.49 -5.17
C TRP A 35 10.20 4.52 -6.06
N HIS A 36 9.03 5.00 -5.64
CA HIS A 36 8.22 5.95 -6.42
C HIS A 36 8.96 7.27 -6.61
N ALA A 37 9.64 7.77 -5.57
CA ALA A 37 10.46 8.97 -5.66
C ALA A 37 11.62 8.84 -6.66
N LYS A 38 12.19 7.64 -6.80
CA LYS A 38 13.24 7.34 -7.77
C LYS A 38 12.69 7.19 -9.19
N ALA A 39 11.56 6.49 -9.35
CA ALA A 39 10.95 6.24 -10.66
C ALA A 39 10.29 7.49 -11.26
N PHE A 40 9.70 8.33 -10.41
CA PHE A 40 8.93 9.51 -10.81
C PHE A 40 9.38 10.76 -10.04
N PRO A 41 10.61 11.25 -10.23
CA PRO A 41 11.19 12.31 -9.42
C PRO A 41 10.49 13.67 -9.52
N ALA A 42 9.64 13.86 -10.55
CA ALA A 42 8.85 15.07 -10.74
C ALA A 42 7.46 15.00 -10.06
N LEU A 43 7.09 13.86 -9.47
CA LEU A 43 5.77 13.65 -8.85
C LEU A 43 5.86 13.55 -7.33
N PRO A 44 4.84 14.04 -6.59
CA PRO A 44 4.71 13.77 -5.17
C PRO A 44 4.69 12.26 -4.90
N SER A 45 5.56 11.81 -4.00
CA SER A 45 5.85 10.38 -3.84
C SER A 45 5.57 9.84 -2.44
N SER A 46 5.29 10.72 -1.46
CA SER A 46 4.98 10.28 -0.11
C SER A 46 3.64 9.54 -0.06
N ALA A 47 3.50 8.63 0.91
CA ALA A 47 2.26 7.92 1.14
C ALA A 47 1.06 8.87 1.34
N VAL A 48 1.26 10.00 2.02
CA VAL A 48 0.20 11.00 2.22
C VAL A 48 -0.22 11.62 0.90
N ASP A 49 0.73 12.05 0.06
CA ASP A 49 0.42 12.67 -1.23
C ASP A 49 -0.26 11.70 -2.19
N ARG A 50 0.14 10.42 -2.13
CA ARG A 50 -0.43 9.34 -2.94
C ARG A 50 -1.68 8.72 -2.31
N ALA A 51 -2.16 9.20 -1.17
CA ALA A 51 -3.25 8.56 -0.42
C ALA A 51 -3.04 7.04 -0.24
N ALA A 52 -1.79 6.65 0.03
CA ALA A 52 -1.36 5.29 0.29
C ALA A 52 -1.62 4.93 1.77
N LEU A 53 -2.69 4.20 2.04
CA LEU A 53 -3.19 3.95 3.39
C LEU A 53 -3.66 2.50 3.55
N TRP A 54 -3.72 2.04 4.81
CA TRP A 54 -4.22 0.72 5.17
C TRP A 54 -5.41 0.84 6.12
N PHE A 55 -6.49 0.11 5.80
CA PHE A 55 -7.75 0.14 6.53
C PHE A 55 -8.14 -1.27 6.97
N PRO A 56 -8.20 -1.55 8.29
CA PRO A 56 -8.85 -2.76 8.78
C PRO A 56 -10.37 -2.63 8.60
N GLN A 57 -11.01 -3.70 8.13
CA GLN A 57 -12.46 -3.75 8.06
C GLN A 57 -13.06 -3.84 9.47
N VAL A 58 -14.18 -3.14 9.69
CA VAL A 58 -14.83 -3.05 11.01
C VAL A 58 -15.66 -4.31 11.31
N GLU A 59 -16.42 -4.80 10.32
CA GLU A 59 -17.30 -5.97 10.47
C GLU A 59 -16.52 -7.28 10.54
N ASP A 60 -15.39 -7.36 9.84
CA ASP A 60 -14.50 -8.53 9.84
C ASP A 60 -13.02 -8.09 9.86
N PRO A 61 -12.41 -8.00 11.05
CA PRO A 61 -11.01 -7.58 11.22
C PRO A 61 -9.97 -8.50 10.57
N SER A 62 -10.38 -9.65 10.00
CA SER A 62 -9.49 -10.47 9.18
C SER A 62 -9.19 -9.84 7.82
N TRP A 63 -9.96 -8.85 7.37
CA TRP A 63 -9.73 -8.16 6.11
C TRP A 63 -9.05 -6.81 6.31
N LEU A 64 -8.08 -6.54 5.42
CA LEU A 64 -7.43 -5.25 5.25
C LEU A 64 -7.65 -4.77 3.83
N MET A 65 -7.83 -3.47 3.67
CA MET A 65 -7.81 -2.80 2.38
C MET A 65 -6.64 -1.83 2.33
N THR A 66 -5.94 -1.77 1.21
CA THR A 66 -5.07 -0.63 0.90
C THR A 66 -5.64 0.20 -0.24
N THR A 67 -5.36 1.50 -0.17
CA THR A 67 -5.52 2.43 -1.28
C THR A 67 -4.16 2.93 -1.70
N ALA A 68 -4.00 3.30 -2.97
CA ALA A 68 -2.89 4.13 -3.44
C ALA A 68 -3.28 4.82 -4.75
N LYS A 69 -2.91 6.10 -4.90
CA LYS A 69 -3.06 6.83 -6.16
C LYS A 69 -1.83 6.61 -7.02
N TRP A 70 -2.11 6.35 -8.29
CA TRP A 70 -1.12 6.18 -9.34
C TRP A 70 -1.41 7.16 -10.47
N ASP A 71 -0.37 7.66 -11.14
CA ASP A 71 -0.57 8.56 -12.27
C ASP A 71 -1.34 7.88 -13.41
N SER A 72 -1.05 6.59 -13.62
CA SER A 72 -1.72 5.72 -14.58
C SER A 72 -1.71 4.26 -14.13
N VAL A 73 -2.52 3.42 -14.79
CA VAL A 73 -2.48 1.97 -14.59
C VAL A 73 -1.11 1.40 -14.96
N ALA A 74 -0.44 1.96 -15.98
CA ALA A 74 0.90 1.52 -16.38
C ALA A 74 1.92 1.76 -15.26
N ALA A 75 1.90 2.94 -14.64
CA ALA A 75 2.78 3.26 -13.50
C ALA A 75 2.55 2.36 -12.29
N HIS A 76 1.29 1.97 -12.02
CA HIS A 76 0.99 0.96 -11.00
C HIS A 76 1.62 -0.40 -11.36
N TRP A 77 1.51 -0.83 -12.61
CA TRP A 77 2.15 -2.08 -13.06
C TRP A 77 3.67 -2.04 -13.02
N ASP A 78 4.29 -0.87 -13.20
CA ASP A 78 5.73 -0.72 -13.05
C ASP A 78 6.17 -0.98 -11.59
N TRP A 79 5.36 -0.55 -10.61
CA TRP A 79 5.55 -0.93 -9.20
C TRP A 79 5.37 -2.43 -8.98
N ILE A 80 4.28 -3.02 -9.49
CA ILE A 80 3.98 -4.45 -9.29
C ILE A 80 5.08 -5.36 -9.85
N ARG A 81 5.82 -4.90 -10.87
CA ARG A 81 6.91 -5.66 -11.50
C ARG A 81 8.30 -5.32 -10.97
N SER A 82 8.42 -4.39 -10.03
CA SER A 82 9.72 -4.02 -9.47
C SER A 82 10.26 -5.11 -8.55
N GLU A 83 11.56 -5.11 -8.28
CA GLU A 83 12.17 -6.06 -7.32
C GLU A 83 11.85 -5.70 -5.87
N GLU A 84 11.46 -4.44 -5.63
CA GLU A 84 11.11 -3.92 -4.31
C GLU A 84 9.71 -4.33 -3.81
N ASN A 85 8.80 -4.73 -4.71
CA ASN A 85 7.42 -5.14 -4.40
C ASN A 85 7.29 -6.66 -4.26
#